data_AF-A0A0R2PKF8-F1
#
_entry.id   AF-A0A0R2PKF8-F1
#
_cell.length_a   1.000
_cell.length_b   1.000
_cell.length_c   1.000
_cell.angle_alpha   90.00
_cell.angle_beta   90.00
_cell.angle_gamma   90.00
#
_symmetry.space_group_name_H-M   'P 1'
#
loop_
_entity.id
_entity.type
_entity.pdbx_description
1 polymer ?
#
loop_
_entity_poly.entity_id
_entity_poly.type
_entity_poly.pdbx_seq_one_letter_code
_entity_poly.pdbx_strand_id
1 'polypeptide(L)'
;MSLRFTASDQALRPMGRSTAGVIGMHFRGEDELLSAATVADEGYVFVVTEGGYAKRTAVEQYRPQQRGGLGIKVAKLSENRGDLAGALIVGEDDEVLVVLESGKVVRSSVSEVPAKGRDTMGVVFARLDGEDKILGIARNSERDLAEQDDGSSVDEAESPATEKEPTT
;
A
#
# COMPACT_ATOMS: atom_id res chain seq x y z
N MET A 1 11.23 4.50 -11.30
CA MET A 1 12.37 3.56 -11.02
C MET A 1 12.31 3.08 -9.55
N SER A 2 13.22 2.22 -9.08
CA SER A 2 13.31 1.81 -7.64
C SER A 2 14.74 1.66 -7.15
N LEU A 3 15.00 1.95 -5.88
CA LEU A 3 16.32 1.82 -5.26
C LEU A 3 16.14 1.34 -3.82
N ARG A 4 16.77 0.20 -3.50
CA ARG A 4 16.84 -0.36 -2.15
C ARG A 4 18.25 -0.14 -1.63
N PHE A 5 18.39 0.37 -0.41
CA PHE A 5 19.69 0.53 0.25
C PHE A 5 19.53 0.24 1.75
N THR A 6 20.64 -0.04 2.42
CA THR A 6 20.65 -0.24 3.88
C THR A 6 20.71 1.12 4.57
N ALA A 7 19.73 1.42 5.41
CA ALA A 7 19.65 2.68 6.15
C ALA A 7 20.42 2.61 7.49
N SER A 8 21.74 2.42 7.42
CA SER A 8 22.62 2.52 8.60
C SER A 8 23.02 3.98 8.86
N ASP A 9 23.48 4.30 10.07
CA ASP A 9 23.99 5.64 10.42
C ASP A 9 25.17 6.09 9.53
N GLN A 10 25.93 5.14 8.98
CA GLN A 10 27.00 5.44 8.02
C GLN A 10 26.45 5.84 6.66
N ALA A 11 25.39 5.18 6.18
CA ALA A 11 24.78 5.46 4.88
C ALA A 11 23.83 6.67 4.94
N LEU A 12 23.12 6.81 6.05
CA LEU A 12 22.11 7.82 6.33
C LEU A 12 22.36 8.39 7.74
N ARG A 13 23.26 9.37 7.82
CA ARG A 13 23.60 9.99 9.11
C ARG A 13 22.35 10.55 9.81
N PRO A 14 22.22 10.38 11.13
CA PRO A 14 21.19 11.06 11.90
C PRO A 14 21.32 12.58 11.73
N MET A 15 20.19 13.25 11.49
CA MET A 15 20.12 14.70 11.32
C MET A 15 18.97 15.28 12.16
N GLY A 16 19.11 16.55 12.55
CA GLY A 16 18.03 17.27 13.24
C GLY A 16 16.83 17.52 12.33
N ARG A 17 15.69 17.86 12.93
CA ARG A 17 14.41 18.09 12.21
C ARG A 17 14.49 19.19 11.16
N SER A 18 15.21 20.27 11.45
CA SER A 18 15.34 21.44 10.57
C SER A 18 16.54 21.31 9.62
N THR A 19 16.53 20.29 8.76
CA THR A 19 17.59 20.06 7.76
C THR A 19 16.99 19.72 6.40
N ALA A 20 17.75 19.93 5.32
CA ALA A 20 17.32 19.61 3.96
C ALA A 20 17.33 18.10 3.63
N GLY A 21 17.78 17.25 4.57
CA GLY A 21 18.00 15.83 4.34
C GLY A 21 19.22 15.53 3.47
N VAL A 22 19.24 14.32 2.91
CA VAL A 22 20.27 13.85 1.97
C VAL A 22 19.62 13.10 0.82
N ILE A 23 20.32 13.03 -0.31
CA ILE A 23 19.80 12.40 -1.53
C ILE A 23 19.55 10.91 -1.33
N GLY A 24 18.31 10.44 -1.49
CA GLY A 24 17.99 9.01 -1.51
C GLY A 24 18.26 8.37 -2.87
N MET A 25 17.70 8.95 -3.92
CA MET A 25 17.75 8.48 -5.31
C MET A 25 17.89 9.69 -6.24
N HIS A 26 18.55 9.51 -7.39
CA HIS A 26 18.47 10.47 -8.50
C HIS A 26 17.39 10.02 -9.50
N PHE A 27 16.70 11.00 -10.07
CA PHE A 27 15.62 10.80 -11.03
C PHE A 27 16.09 11.15 -12.45
N ARG A 28 15.37 10.70 -13.47
CA ARG A 28 15.61 11.05 -14.88
C ARG A 28 14.46 11.91 -15.39
N GLY A 29 14.77 12.97 -16.12
CA GLY A 29 13.74 13.82 -16.73
C GLY A 29 12.78 14.35 -15.67
N GLU A 30 11.49 14.03 -15.83
CA GLU A 30 10.38 14.46 -14.99
C GLU A 30 9.96 13.40 -13.96
N ASP A 31 10.75 12.34 -13.77
CA ASP A 31 10.50 11.32 -12.74
C ASP A 31 10.46 11.95 -11.33
N GLU A 32 9.51 11.50 -10.51
CA GLU A 32 9.40 11.87 -9.10
C GLU A 32 9.33 10.66 -8.16
N LEU A 33 9.43 10.92 -6.86
CA LEU A 33 9.33 9.88 -5.83
C LEU A 33 7.87 9.56 -5.54
N LEU A 34 7.42 8.37 -5.94
CA LEU A 34 6.07 7.89 -5.65
C LEU A 34 5.90 7.35 -4.22
N SER A 35 6.87 6.59 -3.73
CA SER A 35 6.75 5.90 -2.43
C SER A 35 8.12 5.58 -1.86
N ALA A 36 8.22 5.62 -0.53
CA ALA A 36 9.38 5.18 0.23
C ALA A 36 8.90 4.40 1.46
N ALA A 37 9.43 3.20 1.66
CA ALA A 37 9.04 2.31 2.75
C ALA A 37 10.25 1.52 3.27
N THR A 38 10.16 1.09 4.51
CA THR A 38 11.03 0.02 5.03
C THR A 38 10.59 -1.31 4.46
N VAL A 39 11.53 -2.24 4.32
CA VAL A 39 11.26 -3.54 3.73
C VAL A 39 11.86 -4.64 4.58
N ALA A 40 11.10 -5.71 4.80
CA ALA A 40 11.59 -6.94 5.39
C ALA A 40 12.31 -7.79 4.32
N ASP A 41 12.85 -8.94 4.73
CA ASP A 41 13.46 -9.88 3.78
C ASP A 41 12.42 -10.63 2.94
N GLU A 42 11.17 -10.67 3.41
CA GLU A 42 10.05 -11.34 2.77
C GLU A 42 8.95 -10.37 2.33
N GLY A 43 8.04 -10.87 1.49
CA GLY A 43 6.94 -10.10 0.93
C GLY A 43 7.23 -9.54 -0.46
N TYR A 44 6.43 -8.55 -0.84
CA TYR A 44 6.39 -8.07 -2.21
C TYR A 44 6.30 -6.56 -2.31
N VAL A 45 6.89 -6.04 -3.39
CA VAL A 45 6.58 -4.71 -3.90
C VAL A 45 5.36 -4.85 -4.81
N PHE A 46 4.24 -4.27 -4.37
CA PHE A 46 3.02 -4.16 -5.15
C PHE A 46 2.96 -2.78 -5.78
N VAL A 47 2.76 -2.72 -7.09
CA VAL A 47 2.60 -1.45 -7.81
C VAL A 47 1.38 -1.49 -8.70
N VAL A 48 0.77 -0.33 -8.88
CA VAL A 48 -0.41 -0.13 -9.73
C VAL A 48 -0.18 1.04 -10.68
N THR A 49 -0.73 0.96 -11.89
CA THR A 49 -0.75 2.05 -12.88
C THR A 49 -2.09 2.78 -12.86
N GLU A 50 -2.12 4.01 -13.36
CA GLU A 50 -3.35 4.80 -13.50
C GLU A 50 -4.44 4.06 -14.28
N GLY A 51 -4.05 3.33 -15.32
CA GLY A 51 -4.94 2.54 -16.19
C GLY A 51 -5.39 1.19 -15.63
N GLY A 52 -5.25 0.93 -14.32
CA GLY A 52 -5.84 -0.26 -13.71
C GLY A 52 -5.00 -1.54 -13.76
N TYR A 53 -3.71 -1.44 -14.11
CA TYR A 53 -2.82 -2.59 -14.13
C TYR A 53 -2.02 -2.68 -12.84
N ALA A 54 -1.94 -3.86 -12.25
CA ALA A 54 -1.10 -4.09 -11.08
C ALA A 54 -0.14 -5.24 -11.29
N LYS A 55 0.91 -5.24 -10.49
CA LYS A 55 1.83 -6.37 -10.38
C LYS A 55 2.38 -6.46 -8.96
N ARG A 56 2.69 -7.70 -8.60
CA ARG A 56 3.39 -8.03 -7.37
C ARG A 56 4.75 -8.61 -7.72
N THR A 57 5.81 -8.13 -7.08
CA THR A 57 7.18 -8.61 -7.35
C THR A 57 7.88 -8.84 -6.03
N ALA A 58 8.48 -10.02 -5.86
CA ALA A 58 9.17 -10.38 -4.62
C ALA A 58 10.27 -9.36 -4.29
N VAL A 59 10.39 -9.00 -3.02
CA VAL A 59 11.35 -8.00 -2.53
C VAL A 59 12.79 -8.38 -2.89
N GLU A 60 13.12 -9.67 -2.88
CA GLU A 60 14.44 -10.20 -3.26
C GLU A 60 14.90 -9.76 -4.66
N GLN A 61 13.98 -9.50 -5.60
CA GLN A 61 14.34 -9.05 -6.95
C GLN A 61 14.83 -7.60 -6.98
N TYR A 62 14.61 -6.85 -5.90
CA TYR A 62 15.10 -5.51 -5.68
C TYR A 62 16.42 -5.59 -4.91
N ARG A 63 17.49 -5.92 -5.62
CA ARG A 63 18.83 -6.00 -5.04
C ARG A 63 19.22 -4.69 -4.34
N PRO A 64 19.89 -4.75 -3.16
CA PRO A 64 20.48 -3.58 -2.54
C PRO A 64 21.47 -2.86 -3.48
N GLN A 65 21.48 -1.54 -3.41
CA GLN A 65 22.33 -0.63 -4.17
C GLN A 65 22.88 0.46 -3.24
N GLN A 66 23.86 1.21 -3.72
CA GLN A 66 24.32 2.40 -3.02
C GLN A 66 23.26 3.50 -3.10
N ARG A 67 23.07 4.23 -1.99
CA ARG A 67 22.21 5.41 -1.92
C ARG A 67 22.67 6.46 -2.93
N GLY A 68 21.73 7.21 -3.51
CA GLY A 68 22.00 8.21 -4.53
C GLY A 68 22.18 7.63 -5.94
N GLY A 69 21.89 6.35 -6.15
CA GLY A 69 21.82 5.78 -7.49
C GLY A 69 20.57 6.19 -8.27
N LEU A 70 20.56 5.85 -9.56
CA LEU A 70 19.40 5.99 -10.46
C LEU A 70 18.37 4.85 -10.31
N GLY A 71 18.70 3.85 -9.50
CA GLY A 71 17.86 2.69 -9.28
C GLY A 71 17.76 1.73 -10.47
N ILE A 72 16.79 0.83 -10.37
CA ILE A 72 16.47 -0.25 -11.30
C ILE A 72 15.00 -0.19 -11.70
N LYS A 73 14.70 -0.69 -12.90
CA LYS A 73 13.36 -0.66 -13.48
C LYS A 73 12.37 -1.47 -12.64
N VAL A 74 11.22 -0.86 -12.35
CA VAL A 74 10.14 -1.41 -11.54
C VAL A 74 9.14 -2.17 -12.37
N ALA A 75 8.71 -1.60 -13.49
CA ALA A 75 7.69 -2.13 -14.38
C ALA A 75 8.02 -1.76 -15.84
N LYS A 76 7.49 -2.54 -16.79
CA LYS A 76 7.43 -2.13 -18.19
C LYS A 76 6.13 -1.35 -18.41
N LEU A 77 6.23 -0.03 -18.45
CA LEU A 77 5.10 0.86 -18.73
C LEU A 77 4.80 0.90 -20.24
N SER A 78 3.55 1.15 -20.57
CA SER A 78 3.04 1.34 -21.92
C SER A 78 2.16 2.58 -21.91
N GLU A 79 2.26 3.43 -22.92
CA GLU A 79 1.56 4.72 -23.00
C GLU A 79 0.05 4.59 -22.74
N ASN A 80 -0.57 3.51 -23.21
CA ASN A 80 -2.00 3.25 -23.06
C ASN A 80 -2.45 2.88 -21.63
N ARG A 81 -1.54 2.79 -20.65
CA ARG A 81 -1.82 2.31 -19.29
C ARG A 81 -1.50 3.34 -18.20
N GLY A 82 -0.99 4.49 -18.61
CA GLY A 82 -0.56 5.57 -17.72
C GLY A 82 0.69 5.23 -16.93
N ASP A 83 1.02 6.14 -16.01
CA ASP A 83 2.17 6.03 -15.12
C ASP A 83 1.84 5.22 -13.85
N LEU A 84 2.82 5.07 -12.96
CA LEU A 84 2.61 4.41 -11.68
C LEU A 84 1.81 5.32 -10.75
N ALA A 85 0.61 4.87 -10.35
CA ALA A 85 -0.26 5.61 -9.43
C ALA A 85 -0.02 5.25 -7.95
N GLY A 86 0.63 4.11 -7.67
CA GLY A 86 0.97 3.76 -6.30
C GLY A 86 1.88 2.57 -6.15
N ALA A 87 2.54 2.49 -4.98
CA ALA A 87 3.44 1.42 -4.62
C ALA A 87 3.42 1.14 -3.11
N LEU A 88 3.26 -0.12 -2.73
CA LEU A 88 3.20 -0.59 -1.34
C LEU A 88 4.11 -1.82 -1.13
N ILE A 89 4.63 -1.97 0.09
CA ILE A 89 5.19 -3.24 0.55
C ILE A 89 4.05 -4.04 1.19
N VAL A 90 3.85 -5.26 0.71
CA VAL A 90 2.71 -6.11 1.08
C VAL A 90 3.15 -7.55 1.32
N GLY A 91 2.45 -8.23 2.21
CA GLY A 91 2.46 -9.67 2.38
C GLY A 91 1.58 -10.40 1.37
N GLU A 92 1.47 -11.73 1.51
CA GLU A 92 0.68 -12.54 0.59
C GLU A 92 -0.83 -12.28 0.69
N ASP A 93 -1.30 -12.10 1.92
CA ASP A 93 -2.72 -12.03 2.28
C ASP A 93 -3.20 -10.61 2.57
N ASP A 94 -2.39 -9.61 2.22
CA ASP A 94 -2.81 -8.22 2.35
C ASP A 94 -3.92 -7.87 1.37
N GLU A 95 -4.68 -6.85 1.73
CA GLU A 95 -5.62 -6.20 0.83
C GLU A 95 -5.24 -4.74 0.65
N VAL A 96 -5.66 -4.19 -0.48
CA VAL A 96 -5.47 -2.79 -0.81
C VAL A 96 -6.80 -2.14 -1.15
N LEU A 97 -6.92 -0.89 -0.75
CA LEU A 97 -7.98 0.01 -1.17
C LEU A 97 -7.46 0.83 -2.34
N VAL A 98 -8.18 0.80 -3.46
CA VAL A 98 -7.88 1.53 -4.69
C VAL A 98 -8.83 2.71 -4.79
N VAL A 99 -8.28 3.91 -4.87
CA VAL A 99 -9.06 5.15 -4.99
C VAL A 99 -9.08 5.59 -6.44
N LEU A 100 -10.27 5.70 -7.01
CA LEU A 100 -10.50 6.15 -8.38
C LEU A 100 -10.79 7.65 -8.43
N GLU A 101 -10.53 8.28 -9.57
CA GLU A 101 -10.81 9.70 -9.82
C GLU A 101 -12.30 10.01 -9.70
N SER A 102 -13.17 9.05 -10.06
CA SER A 102 -14.61 9.13 -9.83
C SER A 102 -15.04 9.17 -8.35
N GLY A 103 -14.11 8.98 -7.41
CA GLY A 103 -14.37 8.89 -5.97
C GLY A 103 -14.82 7.49 -5.51
N LYS A 104 -14.90 6.52 -6.42
CA LYS A 104 -15.13 5.12 -6.07
C LYS A 104 -13.89 4.55 -5.35
N VAL A 105 -14.13 3.75 -4.32
CA VAL A 105 -13.08 2.98 -3.63
C VAL A 105 -13.35 1.50 -3.79
N VAL A 106 -12.36 0.77 -4.27
CA VAL A 106 -12.44 -0.68 -4.48
C VAL A 106 -11.46 -1.38 -3.55
N ARG A 107 -11.96 -2.35 -2.78
CA ARG A 107 -11.14 -3.26 -1.99
C ARG A 107 -10.77 -4.46 -2.85
N SER A 108 -9.50 -4.83 -2.86
CA SER A 108 -9.03 -5.99 -3.61
C SER A 108 -7.91 -6.71 -2.86
N SER A 109 -7.90 -8.04 -2.95
CA SER A 109 -6.82 -8.84 -2.40
C SER A 109 -5.56 -8.69 -3.25
N VAL A 110 -4.42 -8.57 -2.59
CA VAL A 110 -3.11 -8.57 -3.25
C VAL A 110 -2.83 -9.93 -3.90
N SER A 111 -3.36 -11.03 -3.35
CA SER A 111 -3.13 -12.39 -3.85
C SER A 111 -3.74 -12.65 -5.23
N GLU A 112 -4.71 -11.85 -5.66
CA GLU A 112 -5.30 -11.90 -7.01
C GLU A 112 -4.31 -11.45 -8.09
N VAL A 113 -3.28 -10.68 -7.71
CA VAL A 113 -2.25 -10.19 -8.60
C VAL A 113 -1.06 -11.15 -8.58
N PRO A 114 -0.76 -11.86 -9.69
CA PRO A 114 0.28 -12.86 -9.71
C PRO A 114 1.66 -12.24 -9.50
N ALA A 115 2.49 -12.96 -8.76
CA ALA A 115 3.89 -12.62 -8.62
C ALA A 115 4.59 -12.72 -9.99
N LYS A 116 5.16 -11.61 -10.45
CA LYS A 116 5.88 -11.52 -11.73
C LYS A 116 7.20 -10.79 -11.55
N GLY A 117 8.10 -11.01 -12.51
CA GLY A 117 9.38 -10.32 -12.59
C GLY A 117 9.23 -8.80 -12.69
N ARG A 118 10.32 -8.08 -12.35
CA ARG A 118 10.36 -6.62 -12.42
C ARG A 118 10.05 -6.04 -13.80
N ASP A 119 10.68 -6.55 -14.86
CA ASP A 119 10.49 -6.03 -16.23
C ASP A 119 9.25 -6.63 -16.92
N THR A 120 8.14 -6.73 -16.18
CA THR A 120 6.85 -7.18 -16.70
C THR A 120 5.82 -6.04 -16.62
N MET A 121 4.73 -6.21 -17.37
CA MET A 121 3.64 -5.21 -17.45
C MET A 121 2.55 -5.41 -16.39
N GLY A 122 2.60 -6.49 -15.60
CA GLY A 122 1.52 -6.83 -14.67
C GLY A 122 0.30 -7.51 -15.32
N VAL A 123 -0.85 -7.39 -14.66
CA VAL A 123 -2.17 -7.88 -15.09
C VAL A 123 -3.23 -6.80 -14.87
N VAL A 124 -4.38 -6.97 -15.50
CA VAL A 124 -5.55 -6.13 -15.20
C VAL A 124 -5.99 -6.43 -13.77
N PHE A 125 -6.04 -5.39 -12.95
CA PHE A 125 -6.37 -5.47 -11.53
C PHE A 125 -7.68 -4.75 -11.23
N ALA A 126 -7.86 -3.55 -11.80
CA ALA A 126 -9.12 -2.83 -11.79
C ALA A 126 -9.59 -2.62 -13.23
N ARG A 127 -10.87 -2.86 -13.49
CA ARG A 127 -11.52 -2.42 -14.73
C ARG A 127 -12.14 -1.06 -14.47
N LEU A 128 -11.72 -0.09 -15.26
CA LEU A 128 -12.12 1.30 -15.14
C LEU A 128 -13.23 1.58 -16.16
N ASP A 129 -14.20 2.39 -15.75
CA ASP A 129 -15.31 2.79 -16.62
C ASP A 129 -14.95 4.10 -17.35
N GLY A 130 -15.10 4.13 -18.68
CA GLY A 130 -14.89 5.34 -19.46
C GLY A 130 -13.45 5.89 -19.34
N GLU A 131 -13.33 7.12 -18.83
CA GLU A 131 -12.05 7.83 -18.65
C GLU A 131 -11.54 7.81 -17.20
N ASP A 132 -12.15 7.00 -16.32
CA ASP A 132 -11.74 6.89 -14.91
C ASP A 132 -10.30 6.38 -14.76
N LYS A 133 -9.63 6.80 -13.69
CA LYS A 133 -8.22 6.50 -13.42
C LYS A 133 -7.98 6.19 -11.95
N ILE A 134 -6.98 5.37 -11.67
CA ILE A 134 -6.50 5.16 -10.30
C ILE A 134 -5.68 6.37 -9.88
N LEU A 135 -6.07 7.01 -8.78
CA LEU A 135 -5.33 8.11 -8.15
C LEU A 135 -4.34 7.65 -7.10
N GLY A 136 -4.60 6.50 -6.47
CA GLY A 136 -3.73 5.98 -5.43
C GLY A 136 -4.23 4.68 -4.82
N ILE A 137 -3.39 4.11 -3.96
CA ILE A 137 -3.69 2.90 -3.19
C ILE A 137 -3.28 3.07 -1.73
N ALA A 138 -4.02 2.42 -0.85
CA ALA A 138 -3.70 2.29 0.56
C ALA A 138 -3.79 0.82 0.99
N ARG A 139 -3.00 0.41 1.97
CA ARG A 139 -3.16 -0.91 2.58
C ARG A 139 -4.42 -0.90 3.43
N ASN A 140 -5.24 -1.95 3.31
CA ASN A 140 -6.37 -2.14 4.19
C ASN A 140 -5.89 -2.64 5.56
N SER A 141 -6.06 -1.84 6.59
CA SER A 141 -5.62 -2.15 7.96
C SER A 141 -6.66 -2.95 8.75
N GLU A 142 -7.91 -3.04 8.25
CA GLU A 142 -9.06 -3.52 9.02
C GLU A 142 -9.27 -5.04 8.95
N ARG A 143 -8.31 -5.80 8.44
CA ARG A 143 -8.43 -7.27 8.38
C ARG A 143 -8.61 -7.89 9.77
N ASP A 144 -8.11 -7.23 10.82
CA ASP A 144 -8.20 -7.66 12.21
C ASP A 144 -9.49 -7.20 12.93
N LEU A 145 -10.32 -6.33 12.33
CA LEU A 145 -11.55 -5.84 12.98
C LEU A 145 -12.73 -6.81 12.82
N ALA A 146 -12.70 -7.68 11.81
CA ALA A 146 -13.78 -8.63 11.54
C ALA A 146 -13.77 -9.86 12.49
N GLU A 147 -12.69 -10.09 13.25
CA GLU A 147 -12.60 -11.19 14.22
C GLU A 147 -13.07 -10.82 15.64
N GLN A 148 -13.50 -9.56 15.88
CA GLN A 148 -13.89 -9.06 17.21
C GLN A 148 -15.40 -8.90 17.44
N ASP A 149 -16.26 -9.39 16.54
CA ASP A 149 -17.72 -9.18 16.66
C ASP A 149 -18.56 -10.46 16.88
N ASP A 150 -18.03 -11.45 17.61
CA ASP A 150 -18.81 -12.64 18.00
C ASP A 150 -18.75 -12.92 19.52
N GLY A 151 -19.03 -11.89 20.34
CA GLY A 151 -18.92 -12.06 21.78
C GLY A 151 -19.48 -10.97 22.69
N SER A 152 -20.37 -10.08 22.23
CA SER A 152 -21.17 -9.26 23.16
C SER A 152 -22.56 -9.87 23.33
N SER A 153 -22.66 -10.84 24.22
CA SER A 153 -23.95 -11.24 24.80
C SER A 153 -24.55 -10.00 25.49
N VAL A 154 -25.57 -9.43 24.88
CA VAL A 154 -26.43 -8.42 25.52
C VAL A 154 -27.16 -9.14 26.65
N ASP A 155 -26.65 -8.95 27.87
CA ASP A 155 -27.30 -9.40 29.09
C ASP A 155 -28.64 -8.67 29.20
N GLU A 156 -29.72 -9.45 29.17
CA GLU A 156 -31.10 -9.00 29.25
C GLU A 156 -31.32 -8.41 30.64
N ALA A 157 -31.29 -7.08 30.74
CA ALA A 157 -31.53 -6.37 31.99
C ALA A 157 -32.94 -6.65 32.51
N GLU A 158 -33.01 -7.59 33.45
CA GLU A 158 -34.16 -7.90 34.29
C GLU A 158 -34.67 -6.62 34.95
N SER A 159 -35.91 -6.20 34.62
CA SER A 159 -36.60 -5.13 35.34
C SER A 159 -36.98 -5.58 36.75
N PRO A 160 -36.60 -4.87 37.82
CA PRO A 160 -37.23 -5.10 39.11
C PRO A 160 -38.56 -4.34 39.19
N ALA A 161 -39.58 -5.11 39.57
CA ALA A 161 -40.93 -4.67 39.82
C ALA A 161 -41.05 -3.73 41.03
N THR A 162 -41.92 -2.74 40.88
CA THR A 162 -42.77 -2.05 41.87
C THR A 162 -42.71 -2.56 43.32
N GLU A 163 -42.27 -1.69 44.24
CA GLU A 163 -42.63 -1.80 45.67
C GLU A 163 -43.13 -0.45 46.20
N LYS A 164 -44.18 -0.53 47.02
CA LYS A 164 -45.11 0.54 47.45
C LYS A 164 -44.53 1.40 48.58
N GLU A 165 -44.80 2.71 48.55
CA GLU A 165 -44.66 3.58 49.73
C GLU A 165 -45.77 3.32 50.77
N PRO A 166 -45.47 3.34 52.08
CA PRO A 166 -46.47 3.61 53.10
C PRO A 166 -46.42 5.08 53.54
N THR A 167 -47.61 5.69 53.52
CA THR A 167 -47.93 6.99 54.12
C THR A 167 -47.60 7.06 55.61
N THR A 168 -46.97 8.15 56.05
CA THR A 168 -47.25 8.83 57.34
C THR A 168 -46.85 10.30 57.20
#